data_AF-A0AAV5E9D9-F1
#
_entry.id   AF-A0AAV5E9D9-F1
#
_cell.length_a   1.000
_cell.length_b   1.000
_cell.length_c   1.000
_cell.angle_alpha   90.00
_cell.angle_beta   90.00
_cell.angle_gamma   90.00
#
_symmetry.space_group_name_H-M   'P 1'
#
loop_
_entity.id
_entity.type
_entity.pdbx_description
1 polymer ?
#
loop_
_entity_poly.entity_id
_entity_poly.type
_entity_poly.pdbx_seq_one_letter_code
_entity_poly.pdbx_strand_id
1 'polypeptide(L)'
;MSGGAAAPVFLGVDVGTGSARAGLFDDKGKLLGSASSPIQIWKEKDCIEQSSTDIWHAVCAAVKSACSLTNVAPEAVVGLGFAATCSLVAVDADSSPVSVSWSGDTRRNIIVWMDHRAVNQAERINACNSPVLQYCGGGVSPEMQAPKKLQIAFHDVLCCGDFFCRATGDDTRSLCTTVCKWTYLGHAHMEQWRESDSRDMEACGWDNVFWEEIGLGDLVKGNSAKIGEYSFE
;
A
#
# COMPACT_ATOMS: atom_id res chain seq x y z
N MET A 1 -1.52 38.85 27.97
CA MET A 1 -0.90 37.52 28.09
C MET A 1 -0.87 36.93 26.69
N SER A 2 0.27 36.94 26.03
CA SER A 2 0.45 36.28 24.73
C SER A 2 0.36 34.78 24.97
N GLY A 3 -0.75 34.15 24.59
CA GLY A 3 -0.84 32.69 24.55
C GLY A 3 0.22 32.20 23.57
N GLY A 4 1.32 31.65 24.08
CA GLY A 4 2.32 31.02 23.24
C GLY A 4 1.62 29.93 22.42
N ALA A 5 1.77 29.99 21.10
CA ALA A 5 1.26 28.94 20.22
C ALA A 5 1.79 27.60 20.74
N ALA A 6 0.88 26.64 20.94
CA ALA A 6 1.28 25.28 21.32
C ALA A 6 2.28 24.75 20.27
N ALA A 7 3.34 24.09 20.72
CA ALA A 7 4.33 23.54 19.80
C ALA A 7 3.67 22.51 18.86
N PRO A 8 3.99 22.52 17.56
CA PRO A 8 3.36 21.63 16.61
C PRO A 8 3.70 20.16 16.93
N VAL A 9 2.71 19.29 16.74
CA VAL A 9 2.83 17.84 16.95
C VAL A 9 2.55 17.12 15.64
N PHE A 10 3.29 16.04 15.39
CA PHE A 10 3.17 15.20 14.20
C PHE A 10 2.75 13.79 14.61
N LEU A 11 1.80 13.21 13.89
CA LEU A 11 1.30 11.86 14.12
C LEU A 11 1.85 10.88 13.09
N GLY A 12 2.59 9.88 13.55
CA GLY A 12 3.00 8.73 12.74
C GLY A 12 2.12 7.52 13.04
N VAL A 13 1.61 6.86 12.01
CA VAL A 13 0.88 5.59 12.09
C VAL A 13 1.67 4.50 11.36
N ASP A 14 1.90 3.38 12.05
CA ASP A 14 2.60 2.20 11.51
C ASP A 14 1.71 0.96 11.66
N VAL A 15 1.21 0.46 10.52
CA VAL A 15 0.39 -0.75 10.42
C VAL A 15 1.28 -1.93 10.06
N GLY A 16 1.75 -2.61 11.12
CA GLY A 16 2.51 -3.83 11.01
C GLY A 16 1.62 -5.07 10.81
N THR A 17 2.23 -6.25 10.81
CA THR A 17 1.50 -7.50 10.64
C THR A 17 0.51 -7.76 11.78
N GLY A 18 0.91 -7.56 13.04
CA GLY A 18 0.10 -7.94 14.20
C GLY A 18 -0.64 -6.80 14.90
N SER A 19 -0.32 -5.55 14.58
CA SER A 19 -0.89 -4.39 15.25
C SER A 19 -0.73 -3.10 14.44
N ALA A 20 -1.67 -2.19 14.66
CA ALA A 20 -1.55 -0.78 14.29
C ALA A 20 -0.94 -0.03 15.46
N ARG A 21 0.05 0.82 15.18
CA ARG A 21 0.75 1.65 16.16
C ARG A 21 0.61 3.11 15.78
N ALA A 22 0.44 3.96 16.78
CA ALA A 22 0.42 5.42 16.61
C ALA A 22 1.46 6.04 17.54
N GLY A 23 2.22 7.01 17.04
CA GLY A 23 3.20 7.78 17.80
C GLY A 23 3.03 9.28 17.54
N LEU A 24 3.09 10.09 18.59
CA LEU A 24 3.07 11.55 18.52
C LEU A 24 4.47 12.08 18.73
N PHE A 25 4.91 12.99 17.87
CA PHE A 25 6.26 13.54 17.85
C PHE A 25 6.24 15.06 17.89
N ASP A 26 7.22 15.67 18.56
CA ASP A 26 7.44 17.13 18.47
C ASP A 26 8.19 17.52 17.18
N ASP A 27 8.38 18.83 16.98
CA ASP A 27 9.10 19.43 15.85
C ASP A 27 10.59 19.05 15.76
N LYS A 28 11.14 18.40 16.78
CA LYS A 28 12.52 17.89 16.81
C LYS A 28 12.57 16.37 16.62
N GLY A 29 11.43 15.74 16.34
CA GLY A 29 11.33 14.29 16.18
C GLY A 29 11.37 13.50 17.48
N LYS A 30 11.18 14.15 18.64
CA LYS A 30 11.10 13.43 19.92
C LYS A 30 9.74 12.78 20.06
N LEU A 31 9.72 11.50 20.38
CA LEU A 31 8.48 10.78 20.72
C LEU A 31 7.91 11.31 22.03
N LEU A 32 6.69 11.88 21.97
CA LEU A 32 5.91 12.34 23.11
C LEU A 32 5.16 11.19 23.76
N GLY A 33 4.66 10.25 22.95
CA GLY A 33 4.02 9.03 23.41
C GLY A 33 3.48 8.20 22.25
N SER A 34 3.17 6.95 22.55
CA SER A 34 2.67 5.99 21.56
C SER A 34 1.69 5.02 22.17
N ALA A 35 0.88 4.40 21.31
CA ALA A 35 -0.01 3.32 21.65
C ALA A 35 -0.12 2.33 20.50
N SER A 36 -0.64 1.14 20.79
CA SER A 36 -0.87 0.09 19.82
C SER A 36 -2.24 -0.54 20.01
N SER A 37 -2.79 -1.07 18.91
CA SER A 37 -3.99 -1.88 18.91
C SER A 37 -3.74 -3.13 18.08
N PRO A 38 -4.08 -4.34 18.57
CA PRO A 38 -3.91 -5.57 17.82
C PRO A 38 -4.77 -5.56 16.55
N ILE A 39 -4.31 -6.30 15.53
CA ILE A 39 -5.04 -6.54 14.28
C ILE A 39 -5.35 -8.04 14.18
N GLN A 40 -6.57 -8.38 13.81
CA GLN A 40 -6.97 -9.76 13.58
C GLN A 40 -6.27 -10.33 12.34
N ILE A 41 -5.68 -11.52 12.48
CA ILE A 41 -5.07 -12.28 11.38
C ILE A 41 -5.79 -13.63 11.27
N TRP A 42 -6.15 -14.01 10.06
CA TRP A 42 -6.55 -15.39 9.75
C TRP A 42 -5.42 -16.05 8.98
N LYS A 43 -5.05 -17.27 9.39
CA LYS A 43 -4.00 -18.05 8.72
C LYS A 43 -4.48 -19.48 8.49
N GLU A 44 -4.43 -19.91 7.23
CA GLU A 44 -4.72 -21.27 6.82
C GLU A 44 -3.71 -21.70 5.74
N LYS A 45 -2.80 -22.62 6.09
CA LYS A 45 -1.68 -23.01 5.24
C LYS A 45 -0.89 -21.77 4.76
N ASP A 46 -0.82 -21.57 3.44
CA ASP A 46 -0.12 -20.46 2.79
C ASP A 46 -1.00 -19.19 2.65
N CYS A 47 -2.29 -19.28 3.00
CA CYS A 47 -3.23 -18.17 2.97
C CYS A 47 -3.21 -17.41 4.30
N ILE A 48 -2.92 -16.12 4.22
CA ILE A 48 -2.83 -15.21 5.36
C ILE A 48 -3.64 -13.96 5.02
N GLU A 49 -4.68 -13.73 5.83
CA GLU A 49 -5.73 -12.77 5.53
C GLU A 49 -5.93 -11.80 6.69
N GLN A 50 -6.32 -10.57 6.36
CA GLN A 50 -6.68 -9.52 7.31
C GLN A 50 -7.97 -8.82 6.87
N SER A 51 -8.46 -7.92 7.72
CA SER A 51 -9.62 -7.08 7.44
C SER A 51 -9.23 -5.62 7.41
N SER A 52 -9.53 -4.95 6.30
CA SER A 52 -9.29 -3.52 6.14
C SER A 52 -10.10 -2.66 7.12
N THR A 53 -11.31 -3.10 7.46
CA THR A 53 -12.17 -2.47 8.47
C THR A 53 -11.59 -2.62 9.87
N ASP A 54 -11.12 -3.82 10.23
CA ASP A 54 -10.46 -4.08 11.52
C ASP A 54 -9.18 -3.24 11.67
N ILE A 55 -8.34 -3.21 10.63
CA ILE A 55 -7.13 -2.38 10.61
C ILE A 55 -7.46 -0.91 10.83
N TRP A 56 -8.47 -0.37 10.17
CA TRP A 56 -8.87 1.02 10.36
C TRP A 56 -9.36 1.31 11.79
N HIS A 57 -10.16 0.41 12.37
CA HIS A 57 -10.55 0.53 13.77
C HIS A 57 -9.34 0.46 14.72
N ALA A 58 -8.39 -0.43 14.46
CA ALA A 58 -7.16 -0.56 15.24
C ALA A 58 -6.29 0.72 15.15
N VAL A 59 -6.18 1.31 13.95
CA VAL A 59 -5.52 2.61 13.75
C VAL A 59 -6.22 3.70 14.57
N CYS A 60 -7.54 3.85 14.44
CA CYS A 60 -8.28 4.85 15.21
C CYS A 60 -8.13 4.65 16.73
N ALA A 61 -8.15 3.41 17.21
CA ALA A 61 -7.96 3.08 18.62
C ALA A 61 -6.55 3.42 19.10
N ALA A 62 -5.52 3.09 18.33
CA ALA A 62 -4.13 3.44 18.64
C ALA A 62 -3.92 4.95 18.69
N VAL A 63 -4.44 5.70 17.69
CA VAL A 63 -4.33 7.17 17.64
C VAL A 63 -5.00 7.81 18.85
N LYS A 64 -6.26 7.46 19.13
CA LYS A 64 -7.00 8.00 20.29
C LYS A 64 -6.28 7.69 21.61
N SER A 65 -5.71 6.50 21.74
CA SER A 65 -4.96 6.10 22.93
C SER A 65 -3.66 6.90 23.07
N ALA A 66 -2.91 7.11 21.98
CA ALA A 66 -1.70 7.92 22.00
C ALA A 66 -1.98 9.38 22.37
N CYS A 67 -3.05 10.00 21.82
CA CYS A 67 -3.46 11.35 22.19
C CYS A 67 -3.86 11.45 23.67
N SER A 68 -4.62 10.47 24.17
CA SER A 68 -5.04 10.42 25.58
C SER A 68 -3.83 10.31 26.53
N LEU A 69 -2.87 9.43 26.23
CA LEU A 69 -1.68 9.22 27.06
C LEU A 69 -0.74 10.43 27.11
N THR A 70 -0.69 11.22 26.03
CA THR A 70 0.19 12.39 25.93
C THR A 70 -0.49 13.69 26.35
N ASN A 71 -1.81 13.66 26.59
CA ASN A 71 -2.64 14.84 26.83
C ASN A 71 -2.45 15.93 25.75
N VAL A 72 -2.18 15.49 24.51
CA VAL A 72 -2.07 16.38 23.35
C VAL A 72 -3.47 16.69 22.84
N ALA A 73 -3.77 17.98 22.72
CA ALA A 73 -5.01 18.45 22.10
C ALA A 73 -5.00 18.08 20.60
N PRO A 74 -6.10 17.56 20.03
CA PRO A 74 -6.15 17.21 18.61
C PRO A 74 -5.73 18.36 17.67
N GLU A 75 -6.02 19.60 18.04
CA GLU A 75 -5.70 20.82 17.28
C GLU A 75 -4.19 21.11 17.22
N ALA A 76 -3.39 20.50 18.09
CA ALA A 76 -1.93 20.61 18.05
C ALA A 76 -1.30 19.68 17.00
N VAL A 77 -2.04 18.69 16.49
CA VAL A 77 -1.54 17.77 15.46
C VAL A 77 -1.65 18.44 14.09
N VAL A 78 -0.50 18.85 13.54
CA VAL A 78 -0.43 19.62 12.28
C VAL A 78 -0.08 18.78 11.06
N GLY A 79 0.28 17.51 11.26
CA GLY A 79 0.65 16.59 10.19
C GLY A 79 0.48 15.13 10.58
N LEU A 80 0.14 14.30 9.58
CA LEU A 80 -0.04 12.86 9.74
C LEU A 80 0.77 12.12 8.67
N GLY A 81 1.37 11.00 9.04
CA GLY A 81 2.05 10.08 8.12
C GLY A 81 1.64 8.64 8.38
N PHE A 82 1.47 7.87 7.31
CA PHE A 82 1.10 6.45 7.37
C PHE A 82 2.19 5.58 6.75
N ALA A 83 2.54 4.50 7.43
CA ALA A 83 3.33 3.40 6.92
C ALA A 83 2.58 2.10 7.17
N ALA A 84 2.67 1.16 6.25
CA ALA A 84 2.02 -0.13 6.38
C ALA A 84 2.79 -1.24 5.68
N THR A 85 2.50 -2.48 6.04
CA THR A 85 2.93 -3.63 5.25
C THR A 85 2.47 -3.50 3.79
N CYS A 86 3.20 -4.10 2.85
CA CYS A 86 2.82 -4.16 1.44
C CYS A 86 1.75 -5.24 1.17
N SER A 87 0.72 -5.30 2.01
CA SER A 87 -0.43 -6.19 1.83
C SER A 87 -1.37 -5.65 0.74
N LEU A 88 -2.12 -6.54 0.08
CA LEU A 88 -3.09 -6.21 -0.96
C LEU A 88 -4.48 -6.09 -0.36
N VAL A 89 -5.17 -4.97 -0.54
CA VAL A 89 -6.54 -4.71 -0.11
C VAL A 89 -7.45 -4.79 -1.33
N ALA A 90 -8.45 -5.66 -1.31
CA ALA A 90 -9.48 -5.77 -2.34
C ALA A 90 -10.74 -5.00 -1.91
N VAL A 91 -11.20 -4.11 -2.80
CA VAL A 91 -12.40 -3.30 -2.60
C VAL A 91 -13.21 -3.22 -3.89
N ASP A 92 -14.48 -2.84 -3.76
CA ASP A 92 -15.32 -2.50 -4.90
C ASP A 92 -15.23 -0.99 -5.19
N ALA A 93 -15.90 -0.52 -6.25
CA ALA A 93 -15.84 0.87 -6.71
C ALA A 93 -16.28 1.90 -5.64
N ASP A 94 -17.10 1.49 -4.67
CA ASP A 94 -17.56 2.30 -3.53
C ASP A 94 -16.64 2.18 -2.30
N SER A 95 -15.46 1.57 -2.45
CA SER A 95 -14.52 1.21 -1.37
C SER A 95 -15.04 0.17 -0.37
N SER A 96 -16.14 -0.54 -0.68
CA SER A 96 -16.63 -1.63 0.15
C SER A 96 -15.68 -2.84 0.13
N PRO A 97 -15.44 -3.54 1.26
CA PRO A 97 -14.57 -4.71 1.32
C PRO A 97 -15.05 -5.86 0.41
N VAL A 98 -14.15 -6.39 -0.42
CA VAL A 98 -14.44 -7.58 -1.24
C VAL A 98 -13.61 -8.76 -0.80
N SER A 99 -14.25 -9.93 -0.61
CA SER A 99 -13.55 -11.10 -0.07
C SER A 99 -12.42 -11.55 -0.99
N VAL A 100 -11.25 -11.80 -0.40
CA VAL A 100 -10.13 -12.52 -1.03
C VAL A 100 -10.03 -13.95 -0.49
N SER A 101 -10.94 -14.33 0.40
CA SER A 101 -10.95 -15.62 1.09
C SER A 101 -11.76 -16.65 0.32
N TRP A 102 -11.30 -17.90 0.30
CA TRP A 102 -12.06 -19.02 -0.25
C TRP A 102 -13.35 -19.30 0.53
N SER A 103 -13.44 -18.82 1.76
CA SER A 103 -14.67 -18.86 2.56
C SER A 103 -15.77 -17.92 2.06
N GLY A 104 -15.43 -16.92 1.24
CA GLY A 104 -16.34 -15.86 0.82
C GLY A 104 -16.64 -14.81 1.92
N ASP A 105 -16.01 -14.87 3.08
CA ASP A 105 -16.18 -13.86 4.15
C ASP A 105 -15.64 -12.50 3.66
N THR A 106 -16.53 -11.54 3.41
CA THR A 106 -16.17 -10.20 2.90
C THR A 106 -15.34 -9.38 3.87
N ARG A 107 -15.31 -9.75 5.17
CA ARG A 107 -14.41 -9.11 6.14
C ARG A 107 -12.95 -9.44 5.85
N ARG A 108 -12.68 -10.58 5.21
CA ARG A 108 -11.34 -11.02 4.83
C ARG A 108 -11.02 -10.50 3.42
N ASN A 109 -10.73 -9.21 3.35
CA ASN A 109 -10.50 -8.49 2.09
C ASN A 109 -9.04 -8.07 1.90
N ILE A 110 -8.12 -8.58 2.72
CA ILE A 110 -6.68 -8.30 2.59
C ILE A 110 -5.92 -9.60 2.41
N ILE A 111 -5.08 -9.67 1.37
CA ILE A 111 -4.03 -10.68 1.23
C ILE A 111 -2.75 -10.12 1.86
N VAL A 112 -2.31 -10.71 2.96
CA VAL A 112 -1.16 -10.20 3.73
C VAL A 112 0.13 -10.33 2.94
N TRP A 113 1.10 -9.44 3.17
CA TRP A 113 2.37 -9.43 2.44
C TRP A 113 3.07 -10.81 2.39
N MET A 114 3.13 -11.51 3.54
CA MET A 114 3.75 -12.85 3.70
C MET A 114 2.88 -14.03 3.22
N ASP A 115 1.75 -13.77 2.56
CA ASP A 115 0.91 -14.79 1.94
C ASP A 115 1.57 -15.35 0.66
N HIS A 116 1.67 -16.67 0.56
CA HIS A 116 2.32 -17.39 -0.54
C HIS A 116 1.33 -18.16 -1.43
N ARG A 117 0.05 -17.83 -1.39
CA ARG A 117 -0.97 -18.49 -2.24
C ARG A 117 -0.72 -18.35 -3.74
N ALA A 118 0.08 -17.36 -4.15
CA ALA A 118 0.32 -16.94 -5.53
C ALA A 118 1.65 -17.42 -6.14
N VAL A 119 2.26 -18.48 -5.60
CA VAL A 119 3.54 -19.04 -6.11
C VAL A 119 3.48 -19.38 -7.59
N ASN A 120 2.44 -20.12 -8.03
CA ASN A 120 2.31 -20.53 -9.44
C ASN A 120 2.13 -19.32 -10.38
N GLN A 121 1.46 -18.26 -9.92
CA GLN A 121 1.29 -17.01 -10.67
C GLN A 121 2.62 -16.27 -10.80
N ALA A 122 3.42 -16.23 -9.73
CA ALA A 122 4.76 -15.63 -9.78
C ALA A 122 5.68 -16.39 -10.75
N GLU A 123 5.68 -17.72 -10.72
CA GLU A 123 6.43 -18.55 -11.67
C GLU A 123 6.00 -18.30 -13.12
N ARG A 124 4.69 -18.19 -13.37
CA ARG A 124 4.15 -17.85 -14.70
C ARG A 124 4.61 -16.48 -15.18
N ILE A 125 4.56 -15.45 -14.33
CA ILE A 125 5.05 -14.10 -14.67
C ILE A 125 6.55 -14.15 -14.98
N ASN A 126 7.33 -14.84 -14.15
CA ASN A 126 8.78 -14.93 -14.32
C ASN A 126 9.17 -15.66 -15.61
N ALA A 127 8.36 -16.59 -16.10
CA ALA A 127 8.58 -17.27 -17.38
C ALA A 127 8.44 -16.35 -18.61
N CYS A 128 7.78 -15.20 -18.49
CA CYS A 128 7.64 -14.22 -19.58
C CYS A 128 8.96 -13.50 -19.90
N ASN A 129 9.93 -13.49 -18.98
CA ASN A 129 11.23 -12.81 -19.15
C ASN A 129 11.12 -11.33 -19.58
N SER A 130 10.08 -10.63 -19.12
CA SER A 130 9.86 -9.22 -19.45
C SER A 130 11.00 -8.33 -18.88
N PRO A 131 11.46 -7.29 -19.61
CA PRO A 131 12.48 -6.35 -19.14
C PRO A 131 12.14 -5.70 -17.78
N VAL A 132 10.86 -5.47 -17.50
CA VAL A 132 10.37 -4.90 -16.24
C VAL A 132 10.83 -5.69 -15.02
N LEU A 133 11.00 -7.02 -15.17
CA LEU A 133 11.42 -7.89 -14.08
C LEU A 133 12.87 -7.61 -13.61
N GLN A 134 13.69 -6.96 -14.43
CA GLN A 134 15.06 -6.57 -14.04
C GLN A 134 15.06 -5.61 -12.84
N TYR A 135 14.03 -4.76 -12.71
CA TYR A 135 13.86 -3.87 -11.56
C TYR A 135 13.42 -4.61 -10.27
N CYS A 136 13.08 -5.89 -10.38
CA CYS A 136 12.80 -6.78 -9.25
C CYS A 136 13.92 -7.81 -9.03
N GLY A 137 15.11 -7.60 -9.58
CA GLY A 137 16.22 -8.56 -9.47
C GLY A 137 16.07 -9.78 -10.39
N GLY A 138 15.32 -9.65 -11.48
CA GLY A 138 15.11 -10.69 -12.49
C GLY A 138 13.80 -11.45 -12.36
N GLY A 139 12.98 -11.18 -11.35
CA GLY A 139 11.66 -11.82 -11.21
C GLY A 139 10.84 -11.26 -10.05
N VAL A 140 9.52 -11.45 -10.12
CA VAL A 140 8.59 -11.12 -9.04
C VAL A 140 8.55 -12.22 -7.97
N SER A 141 8.37 -11.81 -6.72
CA SER A 141 8.06 -12.70 -5.59
C SER A 141 6.55 -12.93 -5.50
N PRO A 142 6.07 -14.10 -5.01
CA PRO A 142 4.64 -14.32 -4.72
C PRO A 142 4.08 -13.31 -3.70
N GLU A 143 4.93 -12.63 -2.94
CA GLU A 143 4.54 -11.59 -1.99
C GLU A 143 4.18 -10.24 -2.65
N MET A 144 4.56 -10.04 -3.91
CA MET A 144 4.25 -8.83 -4.70
C MET A 144 2.80 -8.82 -5.21
N GLN A 145 2.34 -7.68 -5.71
CA GLN A 145 0.91 -7.48 -5.98
C GLN A 145 0.43 -8.14 -7.27
N ALA A 146 1.23 -8.13 -8.34
CA ALA A 146 0.82 -8.71 -9.63
C ALA A 146 0.49 -10.22 -9.54
N PRO A 147 1.33 -11.08 -8.90
CA PRO A 147 0.97 -12.48 -8.70
C PRO A 147 -0.33 -12.66 -7.90
N LYS A 148 -0.50 -11.91 -6.81
CA LYS A 148 -1.71 -11.95 -5.97
C LYS A 148 -2.95 -11.53 -6.76
N LYS A 149 -2.82 -10.50 -7.59
CA LYS A 149 -3.92 -10.00 -8.43
C LYS A 149 -4.35 -10.99 -9.50
N LEU A 150 -3.43 -11.78 -10.07
CA LEU A 150 -3.76 -12.86 -11.00
C LEU A 150 -4.61 -13.97 -10.37
N GLN A 151 -4.55 -14.11 -9.04
CA GLN A 151 -5.30 -15.14 -8.33
C GLN A 151 -6.71 -14.70 -7.94
N ILE A 152 -6.98 -13.40 -7.88
CA ILE A 152 -8.28 -12.85 -7.52
C ILE A 152 -9.00 -12.26 -8.74
N ALA A 153 -10.19 -12.76 -9.02
CA ALA A 153 -11.00 -12.30 -10.13
C ALA A 153 -11.64 -10.92 -9.84
N PHE A 154 -11.59 -10.02 -10.84
CA PHE A 154 -12.49 -8.87 -11.05
C PHE A 154 -12.86 -7.93 -9.90
N HIS A 155 -11.88 -7.41 -9.12
CA HIS A 155 -12.12 -6.29 -8.19
C HIS A 155 -11.03 -5.23 -8.28
N ASP A 156 -11.35 -4.02 -7.83
CA ASP A 156 -10.37 -2.95 -7.64
C ASP A 156 -9.46 -3.29 -6.45
N VAL A 157 -8.20 -2.87 -6.57
CA VAL A 157 -7.15 -3.31 -5.66
C VAL A 157 -6.26 -2.15 -5.26
N LEU A 158 -5.95 -2.09 -3.97
CA LEU A 158 -5.11 -1.09 -3.37
C LEU A 158 -4.01 -1.79 -2.57
N CYS A 159 -2.84 -1.18 -2.45
CA CYS A 159 -1.94 -1.59 -1.40
C CYS A 159 -2.38 -1.01 -0.06
N CYS A 160 -2.04 -1.69 1.03
CA CYS A 160 -2.44 -1.26 2.37
C CYS A 160 -1.93 0.14 2.72
N GLY A 161 -0.74 0.54 2.24
CA GLY A 161 -0.24 1.92 2.39
C GLY A 161 -1.14 2.95 1.70
N ASP A 162 -1.60 2.66 0.48
CA ASP A 162 -2.44 3.58 -0.31
C ASP A 162 -3.91 3.55 0.13
N PHE A 163 -4.36 2.49 0.81
CA PHE A 163 -5.70 2.41 1.39
C PHE A 163 -5.96 3.48 2.47
N PHE A 164 -4.90 4.04 3.07
CA PHE A 164 -5.02 5.16 4.00
C PHE A 164 -5.38 6.49 3.31
N CYS A 165 -5.54 6.52 1.98
CA CYS A 165 -6.31 7.56 1.28
C CYS A 165 -7.66 7.85 1.95
N ARG A 166 -8.25 6.87 2.64
CA ARG A 166 -9.45 7.04 3.47
C ARG A 166 -9.35 8.21 4.47
N ALA A 167 -8.15 8.59 4.90
CA ALA A 167 -7.94 9.74 5.78
C ALA A 167 -8.19 11.10 5.09
N THR A 168 -8.00 11.19 3.76
CA THR A 168 -8.07 12.44 2.98
C THR A 168 -9.17 12.43 1.92
N GLY A 169 -9.61 11.25 1.46
CA GLY A 169 -10.46 11.08 0.28
C GLY A 169 -9.71 11.20 -1.05
N ASP A 170 -8.39 11.34 -1.03
CA ASP A 170 -7.53 11.51 -2.21
C ASP A 170 -6.98 10.15 -2.67
N ASP A 171 -7.26 9.77 -3.92
CA ASP A 171 -6.90 8.47 -4.48
C ASP A 171 -5.49 8.39 -5.09
N THR A 172 -4.67 9.43 -4.92
CA THR A 172 -3.25 9.44 -5.31
C THR A 172 -2.47 8.27 -4.68
N ARG A 173 -1.60 7.63 -5.47
CA ARG A 173 -0.80 6.46 -5.02
C ARG A 173 0.65 6.81 -4.75
N SER A 174 1.23 6.16 -3.74
CA SER A 174 2.64 6.34 -3.41
C SER A 174 3.56 5.74 -4.47
N LEU A 175 4.60 6.49 -4.87
CA LEU A 175 5.71 5.96 -5.68
C LEU A 175 6.43 4.80 -5.00
N CYS A 176 6.57 4.83 -3.67
CA CYS A 176 7.20 3.74 -2.93
C CYS A 176 6.49 2.41 -3.22
N THR A 177 5.16 2.42 -3.06
CA THR A 177 4.34 1.23 -3.23
C THR A 177 4.32 0.75 -4.68
N THR A 178 4.00 1.65 -5.60
CA THR A 178 3.81 1.34 -7.02
C THR A 178 5.11 0.86 -7.67
N VAL A 179 6.24 1.52 -7.39
CA VAL A 179 7.55 1.10 -7.93
C VAL A 179 8.00 -0.22 -7.31
N CYS A 180 7.96 -0.35 -5.99
CA CYS A 180 8.57 -1.51 -5.32
C CYS A 180 7.76 -2.80 -5.44
N LYS A 181 6.43 -2.71 -5.63
CA LYS A 181 5.51 -3.86 -5.50
C LYS A 181 4.52 -4.02 -6.65
N TRP A 182 4.38 -3.02 -7.51
CA TRP A 182 3.52 -3.07 -8.68
C TRP A 182 4.27 -2.93 -10.00
N THR A 183 5.60 -2.90 -10.00
CA THR A 183 6.41 -2.80 -11.23
C THR A 183 6.25 -1.47 -12.00
N TYR A 184 5.80 -0.41 -11.33
CA TYR A 184 5.76 0.92 -11.94
C TYR A 184 7.17 1.47 -12.21
N LEU A 185 7.40 1.98 -13.41
CA LEU A 185 8.69 2.50 -13.84
C LEU A 185 8.79 4.01 -13.52
N GLY A 186 9.10 4.31 -12.26
CA GLY A 186 9.16 5.70 -11.75
C GLY A 186 10.44 6.48 -12.10
N HIS A 187 11.48 5.83 -12.63
CA HIS A 187 12.77 6.45 -12.94
C HIS A 187 12.70 7.50 -14.07
N ALA A 188 11.65 7.44 -14.88
CA ALA A 188 11.30 8.42 -15.90
C ALA A 188 11.10 9.86 -15.38
N HIS A 189 10.71 10.01 -14.11
CA HIS A 189 10.41 11.32 -13.51
C HIS A 189 11.64 12.00 -12.90
N MET A 190 12.81 11.34 -12.97
CA MET A 190 14.09 11.89 -12.57
C MET A 190 14.81 12.35 -13.85
N GLU A 191 14.79 13.65 -14.17
CA GLU A 191 15.35 14.31 -15.37
C GLU A 191 16.88 14.14 -15.60
N GLN A 192 17.51 13.03 -15.20
CA GLN A 192 18.96 12.83 -15.29
C GLN A 192 19.37 11.45 -15.82
N TRP A 193 18.64 10.88 -16.77
CA TRP A 193 19.17 9.77 -17.56
C TRP A 193 19.92 10.29 -18.79
N ARG A 194 21.25 10.14 -18.75
CA ARG A 194 22.15 10.47 -19.85
C ARG A 194 22.01 9.41 -20.95
N GLU A 195 21.74 9.89 -22.16
CA GLU A 195 21.44 9.20 -23.43
C GLU A 195 22.42 8.10 -23.93
N SER A 196 23.42 7.64 -23.17
CA SER A 196 24.52 6.88 -23.77
C SER A 196 24.71 5.43 -23.33
N ASP A 197 23.85 4.83 -22.50
CA ASP A 197 23.99 3.39 -22.21
C ASP A 197 22.63 2.66 -22.12
N SER A 198 22.52 1.64 -22.98
CA SER A 198 21.49 0.58 -23.04
C SER A 198 20.20 0.89 -23.81
N ARG A 199 19.75 -0.13 -24.55
CA ARG A 199 18.85 -0.03 -25.71
C ARG A 199 17.42 -0.52 -25.45
N ASP A 200 16.97 -0.71 -24.20
CA ASP A 200 15.58 -1.11 -23.90
C ASP A 200 15.14 -0.67 -22.47
N MET A 201 15.25 0.64 -22.17
CA MET A 201 14.88 1.23 -20.85
C MET A 201 14.12 2.55 -21.02
N GLU A 202 13.26 2.66 -22.05
CA GLU A 202 12.50 3.88 -22.38
C GLU A 202 11.09 3.93 -21.76
N ALA A 203 10.63 2.84 -21.13
CA ALA A 203 9.26 2.76 -20.63
C ALA A 203 9.10 3.59 -19.34
N CYS A 204 8.22 4.59 -19.41
CA CYS A 204 7.87 5.49 -18.32
C CYS A 204 6.50 5.13 -17.76
N GLY A 205 6.42 4.90 -16.46
CA GLY A 205 5.17 4.61 -15.78
C GLY A 205 4.71 3.15 -15.88
N TRP A 206 3.45 2.91 -16.21
CA TRP A 206 2.91 1.55 -16.34
C TRP A 206 3.30 0.94 -17.69
N ASP A 207 3.98 -0.21 -17.68
CA ASP A 207 4.30 -0.94 -18.90
C ASP A 207 3.08 -1.76 -19.37
N ASN A 208 2.30 -1.17 -20.29
CA ASN A 208 1.09 -1.78 -20.81
C ASN A 208 1.35 -3.14 -21.49
N VAL A 209 2.50 -3.31 -22.15
CA VAL A 209 2.87 -4.56 -22.81
C VAL A 209 3.04 -5.65 -21.76
N PHE A 210 3.81 -5.37 -20.70
CA PHE A 210 3.97 -6.31 -19.60
C PHE A 210 2.62 -6.69 -18.95
N TRP A 211 1.77 -5.70 -18.65
CA TRP A 211 0.46 -5.98 -18.03
C TRP A 211 -0.47 -6.79 -18.95
N GLU A 212 -0.44 -6.56 -20.25
CA GLU A 212 -1.17 -7.38 -21.23
C GLU A 212 -0.61 -8.81 -21.32
N GLU A 213 0.71 -8.97 -21.40
CA GLU A 213 1.39 -10.27 -21.48
C GLU A 213 1.06 -11.20 -20.30
N ILE A 214 1.02 -10.65 -19.08
CA ILE A 214 0.70 -11.44 -17.89
C ILE A 214 -0.80 -11.69 -17.74
N GLY A 215 -1.66 -11.11 -18.59
CA GLY A 215 -3.12 -11.30 -18.58
C GLY A 215 -3.87 -10.35 -17.63
N LEU A 216 -3.28 -9.19 -17.33
CA LEU A 216 -3.86 -8.15 -16.47
C LEU A 216 -4.00 -6.78 -17.19
N GLY A 217 -4.05 -6.78 -18.52
CA GLY A 217 -4.19 -5.56 -19.33
C GLY A 217 -5.41 -4.70 -18.98
N ASP A 218 -6.44 -5.28 -18.36
CA ASP A 218 -7.63 -4.55 -17.90
C ASP A 218 -7.35 -3.54 -16.77
N LEU A 219 -6.22 -3.68 -16.06
CA LEU A 219 -5.82 -2.77 -14.99
C LEU A 219 -5.23 -1.47 -15.50
N VAL A 220 -4.63 -1.49 -16.70
CA VAL A 220 -4.01 -0.32 -17.34
C VAL A 220 -4.93 0.36 -18.37
N LYS A 221 -6.04 -0.29 -18.75
CA LYS A 221 -7.09 0.34 -19.55
C LYS A 221 -7.76 1.49 -18.79
N GLY A 222 -8.11 2.56 -19.49
CA GLY A 222 -8.77 3.72 -18.88
C GLY A 222 -7.84 4.50 -17.95
N ASN A 223 -6.60 4.75 -18.39
CA ASN A 223 -5.59 5.53 -17.68
C ASN A 223 -5.15 4.94 -16.32
N SER A 224 -5.23 3.62 -16.17
CA SER A 224 -4.81 2.93 -14.94
C SER A 224 -5.60 3.30 -13.67
N ALA A 225 -6.82 3.83 -13.80
CA ALA A 225 -7.66 4.24 -12.65
C ALA A 225 -7.80 3.16 -11.56
N LYS A 226 -7.78 1.87 -11.94
CA LYS A 226 -7.89 0.73 -11.02
C LYS A 226 -6.66 0.45 -10.16
N ILE A 227 -5.51 0.98 -10.57
CA ILE A 227 -4.23 0.88 -9.86
C ILE A 227 -3.64 2.27 -9.53
N GLY A 228 -4.42 3.33 -9.80
CA GLY A 228 -4.14 4.74 -9.51
C GLY A 228 -3.68 5.57 -10.71
N GLU A 229 -4.27 6.76 -10.84
CA GLU A 229 -3.72 7.86 -11.63
C GLU A 229 -2.70 8.66 -10.81
N TYR A 230 -1.75 9.32 -11.49
CA TYR A 230 -0.79 10.21 -10.87
C TYR A 230 -1.19 11.66 -11.13
N SER A 231 -1.55 12.39 -10.08
CA SER A 231 -1.63 13.86 -10.08
C SER A 231 -0.34 14.43 -9.49
N PHE A 232 0.36 15.24 -10.28
CA PHE A 232 1.37 16.16 -9.76
C PHE A 232 0.65 17.40 -9.22
N GLU A 233 0.73 17.62 -7.91
CA GLU A 233 0.81 18.97 -7.35
C GLU A 233 2.11 19.10 -6.55
#